data_AF-W1WHJ2-F1
#
_entry.id   AF-W1WHJ2-F1
#
_cell.length_a   1.000
_cell.length_b   1.000
_cell.length_c   1.000
_cell.angle_alpha   90.00
_cell.angle_beta   90.00
_cell.angle_gamma   90.00
#
_symmetry.space_group_name_H-M   'P 1'
#
loop_
_entity.id
_entity.type
_entity.pdbx_description
1 polymer ?
#
loop_
_entity_poly.entity_id
_entity_poly.type
_entity_poly.pdbx_seq_one_letter_code
_entity_poly.pdbx_strand_id
1 'polypeptide(L)'
;MSDMHSLLIAAILGVGEGVTEFLPVSSTGHMIIVGHLLGFEGDTAKTFEVVIQLGSILAVVVMFWRRLFGLIGIHFGRPLQHEGESKGRLTLIHILLGMIPAVVL
;
A
#
# COMPACT_ATOMS: atom_id res chain seq x y z
N MET A 1 -3.42 6.06 -28.24
CA MET A 1 -4.84 6.04 -27.84
C MET A 1 -4.99 4.82 -26.96
N SER A 2 -5.39 4.98 -25.69
CA SER A 2 -5.60 3.84 -24.79
C SER A 2 -6.78 3.02 -25.33
N ASP A 3 -6.50 1.80 -25.75
CA ASP A 3 -7.53 0.85 -26.13
C ASP A 3 -8.31 0.38 -24.88
N MET A 4 -9.58 0.01 -25.08
CA MET A 4 -10.46 -0.45 -24.00
C MET A 4 -9.89 -1.67 -23.26
N HIS A 5 -9.15 -2.52 -23.98
CA HIS A 5 -8.52 -3.71 -23.43
C HIS A 5 -7.41 -3.36 -22.42
N SER A 6 -6.56 -2.37 -22.72
CA SER A 6 -5.55 -1.84 -21.80
C SER A 6 -6.17 -1.25 -20.53
N LEU A 7 -7.29 -0.52 -20.64
CA LEU A 7 -8.00 0.00 -19.47
C LEU A 7 -8.61 -1.10 -18.61
N LEU A 8 -9.13 -2.16 -19.24
CA LEU A 8 -9.67 -3.32 -18.54
C LEU A 8 -8.56 -4.07 -17.78
N ILE A 9 -7.41 -4.30 -18.42
CA ILE A 9 -6.23 -4.91 -17.76
C ILE A 9 -5.81 -4.06 -16.56
N ALA A 10 -5.69 -2.73 -16.74
CA ALA A 10 -5.31 -1.83 -15.66
C ALA A 10 -6.29 -1.88 -14.48
N ALA A 11 -7.60 -1.97 -14.75
CA ALA A 11 -8.62 -2.10 -13.72
C ALA A 11 -8.53 -3.45 -12.98
N ILE A 12 -8.33 -4.56 -13.71
CA ILE A 12 -8.21 -5.91 -13.12
C ILE A 12 -6.97 -5.98 -12.21
N LEU A 13 -5.81 -5.54 -12.71
CA LEU A 13 -4.58 -5.53 -11.93
C LEU A 13 -4.67 -4.56 -10.75
N GLY A 14 -5.27 -3.38 -10.93
CA GLY A 14 -5.49 -2.42 -9.85
C GLY A 14 -6.40 -2.96 -8.73
N VAL A 15 -7.46 -3.69 -9.07
CA VAL A 15 -8.31 -4.37 -8.07
C VAL A 15 -7.53 -5.49 -7.39
N GLY A 16 -6.80 -6.30 -8.15
CA GLY A 16 -6.00 -7.39 -7.59
C GLY A 16 -4.96 -6.88 -6.59
N GLU A 17 -4.20 -5.86 -6.96
CA GLU A 17 -3.23 -5.19 -6.11
C GLU A 17 -3.90 -4.61 -4.85
N GLY A 18 -4.95 -3.79 -5.01
CA GLY A 18 -5.61 -3.15 -3.88
C GLY A 18 -6.22 -4.13 -2.87
N VAL A 19 -6.68 -5.30 -3.32
CA VAL A 19 -7.23 -6.35 -2.45
C VAL A 19 -6.13 -7.18 -1.79
N THR A 20 -5.05 -7.47 -2.50
CA THR A 20 -4.04 -8.44 -2.03
C THR A 20 -2.87 -7.81 -1.28
N GLU A 21 -2.60 -6.52 -1.45
CA GLU A 21 -1.43 -5.86 -0.87
C GLU A 21 -1.40 -5.85 0.66
N PHE A 22 -2.57 -5.66 1.29
CA PHE A 22 -2.68 -5.62 2.76
C PHE A 22 -3.15 -6.94 3.37
N LEU A 23 -3.55 -7.90 2.54
CA LEU A 23 -3.90 -9.24 2.98
C LEU A 23 -2.65 -10.13 2.95
N PRO A 24 -2.50 -11.08 3.89
CA PRO A 24 -1.34 -11.96 3.95
C PRO A 24 -1.43 -13.08 2.90
N VAL A 25 -1.55 -12.70 1.61
CA VAL A 25 -1.79 -13.60 0.47
C VAL A 25 -0.82 -13.41 -0.70
N SER A 26 0.15 -12.47 -0.57
CA SER A 26 1.15 -12.11 -1.58
C SER A 26 0.58 -11.48 -2.86
N SER A 27 0.63 -10.14 -2.94
CA SER A 27 0.25 -9.37 -4.13
C SER A 27 1.14 -9.69 -5.34
N THR A 28 2.46 -9.78 -5.14
CA THR A 28 3.43 -10.13 -6.20
C THR A 28 3.08 -11.45 -6.89
N GLY A 29 2.70 -12.48 -6.12
CA GLY A 29 2.31 -13.77 -6.70
C GLY A 29 1.06 -13.67 -7.57
N HIS A 30 0.05 -12.91 -7.13
CA HIS A 30 -1.16 -12.68 -7.90
C HIS A 30 -0.91 -11.85 -9.16
N MET A 31 -0.05 -10.83 -9.09
CA MET A 31 0.29 -9.99 -10.26
C MET A 31 1.01 -10.79 -11.34
N ILE A 32 1.94 -11.69 -10.98
CA ILE A 32 2.61 -12.57 -11.95
C ILE A 32 1.59 -13.48 -12.65
N ILE A 33 0.70 -14.14 -11.89
CA ILE A 33 -0.28 -15.07 -12.46
C ILE A 33 -1.28 -14.33 -13.36
N VAL A 34 -1.86 -13.23 -12.87
CA VAL A 34 -2.88 -12.46 -13.61
C VAL A 34 -2.24 -11.76 -14.81
N GLY A 35 -1.05 -11.20 -14.67
CA GLY A 35 -0.28 -10.58 -15.76
C GLY A 35 0.00 -11.57 -16.89
N HIS A 36 0.49 -12.77 -16.57
CA HIS A 36 0.73 -13.83 -17.55
C HIS A 36 -0.59 -14.28 -18.25
N LEU A 37 -1.68 -14.43 -17.50
CA LEU A 37 -2.99 -14.80 -18.08
C LEU A 37 -3.57 -13.73 -19.01
N LEU A 38 -3.28 -12.46 -18.75
CA LEU A 38 -3.73 -11.31 -19.56
C LEU A 38 -2.73 -10.94 -20.67
N GLY A 39 -1.59 -11.62 -20.76
CA GLY A 39 -0.51 -11.30 -21.70
C GLY A 39 0.14 -9.93 -21.44
N PHE A 40 0.03 -9.41 -20.21
CA PHE A 40 0.60 -8.13 -19.81
C PHE A 40 1.89 -8.37 -19.02
N GLU A 41 2.99 -8.49 -19.75
CA GLU A 41 4.31 -8.80 -19.20
C GLU A 41 5.39 -7.85 -19.73
N GLY A 42 6.60 -7.97 -19.19
CA GLY A 42 7.77 -7.16 -19.57
C GLY A 42 7.99 -5.95 -18.67
N ASP A 43 8.91 -5.08 -19.06
CA ASP A 43 9.39 -3.99 -18.19
C ASP A 43 8.32 -2.91 -17.95
N THR A 44 7.43 -2.69 -18.92
CA THR A 44 6.29 -1.79 -18.75
C THR A 44 5.29 -2.34 -17.73
N ALA A 45 5.04 -3.66 -17.73
CA ALA A 45 4.14 -4.30 -16.77
C ALA A 45 4.69 -4.20 -15.34
N LYS A 46 5.98 -4.50 -15.15
CA LYS A 46 6.67 -4.32 -13.85
C LYS A 46 6.60 -2.89 -13.35
N THR A 47 6.82 -1.91 -14.25
CA THR A 47 6.72 -0.49 -13.89
C THR A 47 5.28 -0.13 -13.51
N PHE A 48 4.30 -0.66 -14.25
CA PHE A 48 2.88 -0.45 -13.95
C PHE A 48 2.50 -1.01 -12.57
N GLU A 49 2.94 -2.23 -12.24
CA GLU A 49 2.74 -2.86 -10.92
C GLU A 49 3.28 -1.98 -9.79
N VAL A 50 4.49 -1.44 -9.93
CA VAL A 50 5.07 -0.49 -8.95
C VAL A 50 4.23 0.78 -8.82
N VAL A 51 3.67 1.29 -9.93
CA VAL A 51 2.83 2.49 -9.90
C VAL A 51 1.49 2.23 -9.21
N ILE A 52 0.83 1.09 -9.46
CA ILE A 52 -0.46 0.79 -8.83
C ILE A 52 -0.32 0.49 -7.32
N GLN A 53 0.84 -0.03 -6.88
CA GLN A 53 1.15 -0.19 -5.45
C GLN A 53 1.14 1.16 -4.70
N LEU A 54 1.50 2.27 -5.35
CA LEU A 54 1.37 3.62 -4.78
C LEU A 54 -0.10 3.97 -4.48
N GLY A 55 -1.05 3.45 -5.27
CA GLY A 55 -2.48 3.59 -5.02
C GLY A 55 -2.90 2.89 -3.73
N SER A 56 -2.41 1.68 -3.50
CA SER A 56 -2.60 0.93 -2.24
C SER A 56 -2.01 1.70 -1.05
N ILE A 57 -0.76 2.17 -1.16
CA ILE A 57 -0.11 2.99 -0.13
C ILE A 57 -0.94 4.24 0.19
N LEU A 58 -1.46 4.93 -0.83
CA LEU A 58 -2.30 6.10 -0.65
C LEU A 58 -3.60 5.78 0.12
N ALA A 59 -4.20 4.60 -0.11
CA ALA A 59 -5.38 4.18 0.65
C ALA A 59 -5.09 4.09 2.16
N VAL A 60 -3.92 3.55 2.56
CA VAL A 60 -3.48 3.53 3.97
C VAL A 60 -3.20 4.94 4.48
N VAL A 61 -2.56 5.79 3.67
CA VAL A 61 -2.28 7.18 4.05
C VAL A 61 -3.57 7.95 4.33
N VAL A 62 -4.60 7.77 3.49
CA VAL A 62 -5.90 8.42 3.69
C VAL A 62 -6.64 7.82 4.89
N MET A 63 -6.69 6.50 5.01
CA MET A 63 -7.38 5.81 6.11
C MET A 63 -6.79 6.16 7.48
N PHE A 64 -5.47 6.21 7.59
CA PHE A 64 -4.75 6.50 8.84
C PHE A 64 -4.16 7.91 8.88
N TRP A 65 -4.67 8.85 8.07
CA TRP A 65 -4.12 10.20 7.88
C TRP A 65 -3.75 10.88 9.21
N ARG A 66 -4.71 10.99 10.14
CA ARG A 66 -4.48 11.67 11.42
C ARG A 66 -3.41 10.96 12.26
N ARG A 67 -3.34 9.63 12.21
CA ARG A 67 -2.36 8.81 12.96
C ARG A 67 -0.96 8.99 12.39
N LEU A 68 -0.80 8.89 11.07
CA LEU A 68 0.48 9.05 10.40
C LEU A 68 1.04 10.47 10.57
N PHE A 69 0.21 11.49 10.36
CA PHE A 69 0.63 12.88 10.61
C PHE A 69 0.93 13.14 12.09
N GLY A 70 0.17 12.54 13.01
CA GLY A 70 0.45 12.59 14.44
C GLY A 70 1.80 12.00 14.84
N LEU A 71 2.20 10.89 14.20
CA LEU A 71 3.51 10.25 14.43
C LEU A 71 4.69 11.16 14.06
N ILE A 72 4.53 12.01 13.03
CA ILE A 72 5.54 12.99 12.62
C ILE A 72 5.36 14.37 13.30
N GLY A 73 4.47 14.47 14.30
CA GLY A 73 4.28 15.67 15.12
C GLY A 73 3.19 16.63 14.64
N ILE A 74 2.52 16.35 13.52
CA ILE A 74 1.46 17.20 12.96
C ILE A 74 0.09 16.76 13.52
N HIS A 75 -0.54 17.63 14.31
CA HIS A 75 -1.79 17.33 14.99
C HIS A 75 -2.95 18.17 14.43
N PHE A 76 -3.96 17.50 13.87
CA PHE A 76 -5.15 18.15 13.31
C PHE A 76 -6.27 18.24 14.33
N GLY A 77 -6.31 19.36 15.06
CA GLY A 77 -7.43 19.78 15.91
C GLY A 77 -7.76 18.82 17.04
N ARG A 78 -8.58 17.80 16.74
CA ARG A 78 -9.03 16.81 17.73
C ARG A 78 -7.89 15.88 18.14
N PRO A 79 -7.86 15.42 19.40
CA PRO A 79 -6.91 14.40 19.83
C PRO A 79 -7.09 13.11 19.03
N LEU A 80 -6.00 12.37 18.88
CA LEU A 80 -5.99 11.04 18.29
C LEU A 80 -6.80 10.06 19.13
N GLN A 81 -7.56 9.21 18.46
CA GLN A 81 -8.28 8.12 19.12
C GLN A 81 -7.26 7.17 19.74
N HIS A 82 -7.44 6.92 21.03
CA HIS A 82 -6.60 6.01 21.78
C HIS A 82 -7.15 4.59 21.59
N GLU A 83 -6.30 3.69 21.09
CA GLU A 83 -6.63 2.28 20.85
C GLU A 83 -5.73 1.42 21.74
N GLY A 84 -6.18 1.19 22.98
CA GLY A 84 -5.46 0.36 23.94
C GLY A 84 -6.08 0.41 25.34
N GLU A 85 -5.75 -0.59 26.15
CA GLU A 85 -6.15 -0.68 27.57
C GLU A 85 -5.22 0.14 28.49
N SER A 86 -3.98 0.39 28.05
CA SER A 86 -2.96 1.11 28.81
C SER A 86 -2.81 2.56 28.36
N LYS A 87 -2.22 3.44 29.18
CA LYS A 87 -2.00 4.85 28.83
C LYS A 87 -0.97 5.09 27.71
N GLY A 88 -0.30 4.05 27.21
CA GLY A 88 0.73 4.16 26.17
C GLY A 88 0.19 4.60 24.82
N ARG A 89 1.04 5.17 23.97
CA ARG A 89 0.68 5.54 22.58
C ARG A 89 1.76 5.07 21.62
N LEU A 90 1.35 4.73 20.40
CA LEU A 90 2.28 4.47 19.30
C LEU A 90 3.06 5.76 19.01
N THR A 91 4.37 5.64 18.90
CA THR A 91 5.31 6.75 18.62
C THR A 91 6.16 6.44 17.40
N LEU A 92 6.84 7.44 16.85
CA LEU A 92 7.74 7.27 15.71
C LEU A 92 8.86 6.25 15.98
N ILE A 93 9.31 6.11 17.24
CA ILE A 93 10.30 5.10 17.62
C ILE A 93 9.81 3.68 17.33
N HIS A 94 8.52 3.38 17.54
CA HIS A 94 7.95 2.06 17.24
C HIS A 94 8.02 1.75 15.74
N ILE A 95 7.75 2.76 14.90
CA ILE A 95 7.81 2.62 13.44
C ILE A 95 9.27 2.44 13.00
N LEU A 96 10.19 3.26 13.50
CA LEU A 96 11.61 3.17 13.17
C LEU A 96 12.21 1.81 13.56
N LEU A 97 11.91 1.31 14.76
CA LEU A 97 12.34 -0.02 15.19
C LEU A 97 11.80 -1.14 14.29
N GLY A 98 10.57 -1.00 13.78
CA GLY A 98 9.99 -1.94 12.81
C GLY A 98 10.63 -1.89 11.42
N MET A 99 11.14 -0.72 10.99
CA MET A 99 11.75 -0.54 9.67
C MET A 99 13.22 -0.96 9.63
N ILE A 100 13.98 -0.71 10.70
CA ILE A 100 15.46 -0.87 10.73
C ILE A 100 15.93 -2.22 10.18
N PRO A 101 15.37 -3.39 10.59
CA PRO A 101 15.87 -4.67 10.09
C PRO A 101 15.76 -4.82 8.57
N ALA A 102 14.62 -4.42 7.98
CA ALA A 102 14.39 -4.57 6.54
C ALA A 102 15.11 -3.52 5.69
N VAL A 103 15.50 -2.38 6.27
CA VAL A 103 16.27 -1.33 5.59
C VAL A 103 17.78 -1.67 5.56
N VAL A 104 18.27 -2.37 6.58
CA VAL A 104 19.68 -2.74 6.70
C VAL A 104 20.04 -3.97 5.86
N LEU A 105 19.09 -4.90 5.71
CA LEU A 105 19.23 -6.10 4.88
C LEU A 105 19.03 -5.79 3.40
#